data_AF-A0AAW1UQH7-F1
#
_entry.id   AF-A0AAW1UQH7-F1
#
_cell.length_a   1.000
_cell.length_b   1.000
_cell.length_c   1.000
_cell.angle_alpha   90.00
_cell.angle_beta   90.00
_cell.angle_gamma   90.00
#
_symmetry.space_group_name_H-M   'P 1'
#
loop_
_entity.id
_entity.type
_entity.pdbx_description
1 polymer ?
#
loop_
_entity_poly.entity_id
_entity_poly.type
_entity_poly.pdbx_seq_one_letter_code
_entity_poly.pdbx_strand_id
1 'polypeptide(L)'
;MMCTLSLRKLTTISVSDVCYEYVIDQQPIGRLLFEQWSGIQRPEYHRCLKFLDAVKQYEVEEDEQKIELATAIRKEYLTTEDSEDIVSMPSEFKVAMSSICENVPAITDNGSAITEKPPEITDKSSDIAERLSVTITEQKNTNGHHKDLFAPCVHAVKSLLSGEPFREFRNSMYFHRYLQWKWLESQPVTYKTFRMYRVLGKGGFGEVCACQVS
;
A
#
# COMPACT_ATOMS: atom_id res chain seq x y z
N MET A 1 -28.92 5.50 -21.89
CA MET A 1 -28.38 6.65 -22.63
C MET A 1 -27.67 7.58 -21.64
N MET A 2 -26.37 7.36 -21.36
CA MET A 2 -25.62 8.18 -20.40
C MET A 2 -24.47 8.95 -21.07
N CYS A 3 -24.69 10.26 -21.25
CA CYS A 3 -23.71 11.35 -21.23
C CYS A 3 -22.31 11.14 -21.86
N THR A 4 -22.23 10.64 -23.10
CA THR A 4 -20.98 10.63 -23.90
C THR A 4 -20.45 12.04 -24.22
N LEU A 5 -21.26 13.09 -24.04
CA LEU A 5 -20.90 14.49 -24.29
C LEU A 5 -20.08 15.14 -23.16
N SER A 6 -20.06 14.59 -21.93
CA SER A 6 -19.37 15.20 -20.79
C SER A 6 -17.88 14.82 -20.69
N LEU A 7 -17.50 13.60 -21.10
CA LEU A 7 -16.13 13.08 -21.00
C LEU A 7 -15.08 13.93 -21.75
N ARG A 8 -15.47 14.64 -22.81
CA ARG A 8 -14.57 15.54 -23.56
C ARG A 8 -14.17 16.82 -22.81
N LYS A 9 -14.81 17.14 -21.68
CA LYS A 9 -14.41 18.25 -20.78
C LYS A 9 -13.64 17.77 -19.53
N LEU A 10 -13.50 16.47 -19.33
CA LEU A 10 -12.82 15.87 -18.16
C LEU A 10 -11.33 15.54 -18.43
N THR A 11 -10.82 15.83 -19.63
CA THR A 11 -9.52 15.38 -20.15
C THR A 11 -8.48 16.51 -20.20
N THR A 12 -8.20 17.11 -19.04
CA THR A 12 -7.05 18.02 -18.83
C THR A 12 -5.90 17.36 -18.05
N ILE A 13 -6.14 16.18 -17.47
CA ILE A 13 -5.07 15.36 -16.87
C ILE A 13 -4.30 14.70 -18.03
N SER A 14 -2.97 14.80 -18.05
CA SER A 14 -2.19 14.10 -19.07
C SER A 14 -2.28 12.59 -18.81
N VAL A 15 -2.42 11.79 -19.87
CA VAL A 15 -2.56 10.33 -19.73
C VAL A 15 -1.33 9.70 -19.07
N SER A 16 -0.18 10.38 -19.13
CA SER A 16 1.08 10.00 -18.50
C SER A 16 1.09 10.15 -16.97
N ASP A 17 0.25 11.02 -16.39
CA ASP A 17 0.16 11.23 -14.94
C ASP A 17 -0.75 10.19 -14.24
N VAL A 18 -1.43 9.34 -15.02
CA VAL A 18 -2.40 8.36 -14.50
C VAL A 18 -1.72 7.02 -14.21
N CYS A 19 -0.82 7.01 -13.23
CA CYS A 19 -0.21 5.79 -12.66
C CYS A 19 -0.86 5.38 -11.33
N TYR A 20 -0.56 4.17 -10.85
CA TYR A 20 -1.11 3.63 -9.61
C TYR A 20 -0.65 4.45 -8.40
N GLU A 21 0.63 4.83 -8.37
CA GLU A 21 1.26 5.58 -7.28
C GLU A 21 0.61 6.96 -7.12
N TYR A 22 0.30 7.64 -8.22
CA TYR A 22 -0.42 8.91 -8.17
C TYR A 22 -1.89 8.70 -7.76
N VAL A 23 -2.64 7.87 -8.48
CA VAL A 23 -4.10 7.79 -8.32
C VAL A 23 -4.52 7.06 -7.03
N ILE A 24 -3.74 6.07 -6.56
CA ILE A 24 -4.13 5.17 -5.45
C ILE A 24 -3.32 5.41 -4.17
N ASP A 25 -2.02 5.71 -4.26
CA ASP A 25 -1.21 5.97 -3.06
C ASP A 25 -1.28 7.45 -2.62
N GLN A 26 -1.31 8.41 -3.55
CA GLN A 26 -1.25 9.85 -3.22
C GLN A 26 -2.61 10.56 -3.18
N GLN A 27 -3.66 10.03 -3.81
CA GLN A 27 -4.93 10.72 -3.98
C GLN A 27 -6.05 10.03 -3.17
N PRO A 28 -6.51 10.60 -2.03
CA PRO A 28 -7.45 9.92 -1.12
C PRO A 28 -8.75 9.48 -1.81
N ILE A 29 -9.29 10.29 -2.71
CA ILE A 29 -10.50 9.98 -3.47
C ILE A 29 -10.29 8.86 -4.50
N GLY A 30 -9.09 8.75 -5.07
CA GLY A 30 -8.75 7.66 -5.99
C GLY A 30 -8.56 6.34 -5.26
N ARG A 31 -7.90 6.35 -4.10
CA ARG A 31 -7.80 5.20 -3.19
C ARG A 31 -9.18 4.66 -2.81
N LEU A 32 -10.05 5.52 -2.29
CA LEU A 32 -11.41 5.15 -1.86
C LEU A 32 -12.22 4.49 -2.99
N LEU A 33 -12.14 5.02 -4.21
CA LEU A 33 -12.85 4.49 -5.36
C LEU A 33 -12.27 3.13 -5.84
N PHE A 34 -10.98 2.87 -5.62
CA PHE A 34 -10.33 1.60 -5.91
C PHE A 34 -10.62 0.53 -4.85
N GLU A 35 -10.70 0.91 -3.58
CA GLU A 35 -11.19 0.06 -2.49
C GLU A 35 -12.65 -0.37 -2.72
N GLN A 36 -13.52 0.57 -3.14
CA GLN A 36 -14.91 0.27 -3.50
C GLN A 36 -15.02 -0.64 -4.74
N TRP A 37 -14.22 -0.37 -5.77
CA TRP A 37 -14.18 -1.19 -6.98
C TRP A 37 -13.74 -2.63 -6.67
N SER A 38 -12.61 -2.79 -5.99
CA SER A 38 -12.05 -4.11 -5.64
C SER A 38 -12.98 -4.88 -4.69
N GLY A 39 -13.56 -4.22 -3.69
CA GLY A 39 -14.47 -4.86 -2.73
C GLY A 39 -15.74 -5.43 -3.36
N ILE A 40 -16.15 -4.96 -4.55
CA ILE A 40 -17.34 -5.44 -5.28
C ILE A 40 -16.97 -6.39 -6.42
N GLN A 41 -15.86 -6.16 -7.13
CA GLN A 41 -15.55 -6.88 -8.37
C GLN A 41 -14.38 -7.89 -8.24
N ARG A 42 -13.46 -7.67 -7.29
CA ARG A 42 -12.20 -8.41 -7.17
C ARG A 42 -11.77 -8.54 -5.70
N PRO A 43 -12.41 -9.43 -4.91
CA PRO A 43 -12.17 -9.52 -3.48
C PRO A 43 -10.73 -9.95 -3.12
N GLU A 44 -10.04 -10.63 -4.03
CA GLU A 44 -8.60 -10.94 -3.94
C GLU A 44 -7.73 -9.66 -3.86
N TYR A 45 -7.98 -8.65 -4.70
CA TYR A 45 -7.28 -7.37 -4.66
C TYR A 45 -7.73 -6.50 -3.48
N HIS A 46 -8.98 -6.67 -3.03
CA HIS A 46 -9.44 -6.03 -1.79
C HIS A 46 -8.70 -6.57 -0.56
N ARG A 47 -8.36 -7.87 -0.53
CA ARG A 47 -7.50 -8.45 0.51
C ARG A 47 -6.08 -7.88 0.46
N CYS A 48 -5.53 -7.68 -0.75
CA CYS A 48 -4.24 -6.98 -0.92
C CYS A 48 -4.25 -5.56 -0.34
N LEU A 49 -5.35 -4.81 -0.50
CA LEU A 49 -5.48 -3.47 0.08
C LEU A 49 -5.52 -3.52 1.62
N LYS A 50 -6.27 -4.46 2.21
CA LYS A 50 -6.29 -4.67 3.67
C LYS A 50 -4.92 -5.01 4.24
N PHE A 51 -4.14 -5.86 3.55
CA PHE A 51 -2.74 -6.11 3.92
C PHE A 51 -1.93 -4.81 3.95
N LEU A 52 -2.03 -3.99 2.90
CA LEU A 52 -1.30 -2.71 2.84
C LEU A 52 -1.71 -1.75 3.97
N ASP A 53 -2.97 -1.73 4.37
CA ASP A 53 -3.43 -0.88 5.48
C ASP A 53 -3.02 -1.43 6.86
N ALA A 54 -2.99 -2.75 7.03
CA ALA A 54 -2.43 -3.38 8.24
C ALA A 54 -0.92 -3.10 8.38
N VAL A 55 -0.15 -3.12 7.28
CA VAL A 55 1.27 -2.74 7.31
C VAL A 55 1.47 -1.24 7.60
N LYS A 56 0.63 -0.35 7.07
CA LYS A 56 0.69 1.08 7.44
C LYS A 56 0.40 1.31 8.93
N GLN A 57 -0.56 0.57 9.50
CA GLN A 57 -0.82 0.63 10.94
C GLN A 57 0.42 0.17 11.72
N TYR A 58 1.02 -0.94 11.29
CA TYR A 58 2.27 -1.47 11.87
C TYR A 58 3.44 -0.49 11.81
N GLU A 59 3.57 0.33 10.76
CA GLU A 59 4.62 1.35 10.64
C GLU A 59 4.50 2.47 11.70
N VAL A 60 3.27 2.82 12.10
CA VAL A 60 2.97 3.90 13.06
C VAL A 60 2.77 3.44 14.51
N GLU A 61 2.58 2.14 14.75
CA GLU A 61 2.32 1.57 16.08
C GLU A 61 3.55 1.62 17.02
N GLU A 62 3.26 1.69 18.33
CA GLU A 62 4.24 1.63 19.43
C GLU A 62 4.99 0.29 19.47
N ASP A 63 6.26 0.30 19.89
CA ASP A 63 7.18 -0.83 19.78
C ASP A 63 6.72 -2.06 20.59
N GLU A 64 5.99 -1.85 21.70
CA GLU A 64 5.40 -2.90 22.54
C GLU A 64 4.34 -3.73 21.79
N GLN A 65 3.48 -3.09 21.00
CA GLN A 65 2.39 -3.75 20.27
C GLN A 65 2.82 -4.24 18.89
N LYS A 66 3.91 -3.65 18.36
CA LYS A 66 4.48 -3.93 17.04
C LYS A 66 4.76 -5.42 16.82
N ILE A 67 5.27 -6.13 17.81
CA ILE A 67 5.57 -7.57 17.70
C ILE A 67 4.29 -8.39 17.50
N GLU A 68 3.26 -8.15 18.32
CA GLU A 68 1.96 -8.83 18.21
C GLU A 68 1.34 -8.56 16.83
N LEU A 69 1.30 -7.29 16.41
CA LEU A 69 0.76 -6.89 15.12
C LEU A 69 1.52 -7.52 13.93
N ALA A 70 2.85 -7.63 13.98
CA ALA A 70 3.62 -8.37 12.97
C ALA A 70 3.24 -9.85 12.90
N THR A 71 3.04 -10.51 14.05
CA THR A 71 2.63 -11.92 14.07
C THR A 71 1.20 -12.10 13.55
N ALA A 72 0.30 -11.17 13.85
CA ALA A 72 -1.06 -11.16 13.31
C ALA A 72 -1.06 -10.98 11.78
N ILE A 73 -0.34 -9.98 11.26
CA ILE A 73 -0.19 -9.75 9.81
C ILE A 73 0.38 -10.98 9.10
N ARG A 74 1.40 -11.62 9.67
CA ARG A 74 1.96 -12.87 9.12
C ARG A 74 0.92 -13.99 9.06
N LYS A 75 0.16 -14.20 10.14
CA LYS A 75 -0.87 -15.25 10.25
C LYS A 75 -2.11 -14.98 9.39
N GLU A 76 -2.47 -13.73 9.16
CA GLU A 76 -3.69 -13.38 8.41
C GLU A 76 -3.45 -13.30 6.89
N TYR A 77 -2.25 -12.91 6.47
CA TYR A 77 -1.96 -12.61 5.06
C TYR A 77 -0.85 -13.47 4.42
N LEU A 78 0.06 -14.05 5.21
CA LEU A 78 1.29 -14.70 4.68
C LEU A 78 1.32 -16.22 4.91
N THR A 79 0.57 -16.77 5.86
CA THR A 79 0.44 -18.22 6.04
C THR A 79 -0.55 -18.82 5.05
N THR A 80 -0.12 -19.86 4.33
CA THR A 80 -0.99 -20.63 3.43
C THR A 80 -1.60 -21.78 4.22
N GLU A 81 -2.80 -21.56 4.76
CA GLU A 81 -3.69 -22.65 5.16
C GLU A 81 -4.76 -22.80 4.06
N ASP A 82 -4.93 -24.02 3.56
CA ASP A 82 -5.86 -24.37 2.47
C ASP A 82 -7.31 -24.43 2.97
N SER A 83 -7.80 -23.30 3.48
CA SER A 83 -9.19 -23.12 3.92
C SER A 83 -10.06 -22.71 2.72
N GLU A 84 -11.02 -23.57 2.36
CA GLU A 84 -11.88 -23.40 1.18
C GLU A 84 -12.81 -22.16 1.26
N ASP A 85 -13.05 -21.60 2.45
CA ASP A 85 -13.93 -20.45 2.69
C ASP A 85 -13.21 -19.08 2.66
N ILE A 86 -11.88 -19.07 2.53
CA ILE A 86 -11.08 -17.84 2.64
C ILE A 86 -10.63 -17.39 1.25
N VAL A 87 -11.11 -16.21 0.79
CA VAL A 87 -10.62 -15.57 -0.45
C VAL A 87 -9.10 -15.43 -0.36
N SER A 88 -8.40 -16.27 -1.12
CA SER A 88 -6.94 -16.37 -1.07
C SER A 88 -6.28 -15.14 -1.71
N MET A 89 -5.10 -14.77 -1.21
CA MET A 89 -4.25 -13.83 -1.90
C MET A 89 -3.86 -14.41 -3.28
N PRO A 90 -3.72 -13.58 -4.35
CA PRO A 90 -3.31 -14.05 -5.67
C PRO A 90 -2.03 -14.88 -5.64
N SER A 91 -1.95 -15.92 -6.47
CA SER A 91 -0.84 -16.87 -6.48
C SER A 91 0.52 -16.20 -6.75
N GLU A 92 0.56 -15.12 -7.53
CA GLU A 92 1.79 -14.34 -7.75
C GLU A 92 2.33 -13.72 -6.44
N PHE A 93 1.43 -13.27 -5.55
CA PHE A 93 1.82 -12.76 -4.24
C PHE A 93 2.36 -13.89 -3.34
N LYS A 94 1.73 -15.07 -3.34
CA LYS A 94 2.20 -16.22 -2.54
C LYS A 94 3.62 -16.65 -2.92
N VAL A 95 3.93 -16.70 -4.22
CA VAL A 95 5.27 -17.04 -4.72
C VAL A 95 6.30 -15.98 -4.33
N ALA A 96 5.98 -14.69 -4.50
CA ALA A 96 6.88 -13.62 -4.04
C ALA A 96 7.12 -13.68 -2.51
N MET A 97 6.12 -14.13 -1.75
CA MET A 97 6.17 -14.15 -0.28
C MET A 97 6.97 -15.31 0.30
N SER A 98 6.93 -16.49 -0.32
CA SER A 98 7.65 -17.67 0.18
C SER A 98 9.16 -17.42 0.26
N SER A 99 9.72 -16.70 -0.72
CA SER A 99 11.14 -16.31 -0.73
C SER A 99 11.52 -15.22 0.28
N ILE A 100 10.57 -14.51 0.89
CA ILE A 100 10.82 -13.45 1.88
C ILE A 100 10.67 -13.98 3.31
N CYS A 101 9.72 -14.89 3.55
CA CYS A 101 9.32 -15.35 4.88
C CYS A 101 10.29 -16.31 5.61
N GLU A 102 11.34 -16.80 4.95
CA GLU A 102 12.31 -17.74 5.53
C GLU A 102 13.26 -17.11 6.56
N ASN A 103 13.43 -15.77 6.56
CA ASN A 103 14.42 -15.08 7.39
C ASN A 103 13.87 -14.20 8.53
N VAL A 104 12.62 -14.42 8.97
CA VAL A 104 12.20 -13.89 10.27
C VAL A 104 12.73 -14.83 11.36
N PRO A 105 13.60 -14.38 12.28
CA PRO A 105 14.00 -15.23 13.38
C PRO A 105 12.76 -15.56 14.20
N ALA A 106 12.47 -16.85 14.33
CA ALA A 106 11.58 -17.31 15.38
C ALA A 106 12.25 -16.92 16.71
N ILE A 107 11.73 -15.89 17.37
CA ILE A 107 12.06 -15.59 18.76
C ILE A 107 11.32 -16.62 19.60
N THR A 108 11.80 -17.87 19.54
CA THR A 108 11.49 -18.89 20.53
C THR A 108 12.30 -18.54 21.77
N ASP A 109 11.59 -18.39 22.89
CA ASP A 109 12.21 -18.34 24.22
C ASP A 109 12.95 -19.67 24.45
N ASN A 110 14.27 -19.67 24.20
CA ASN A 110 15.07 -20.88 24.20
C ASN A 110 15.53 -21.22 25.63
N GLY A 111 14.70 -21.99 26.33
CA GLY A 111 15.16 -22.86 27.39
C GLY A 111 15.81 -24.14 26.82
N SER A 112 17.15 -24.22 26.87
CA SER A 112 18.00 -25.44 26.76
C SER A 112 18.55 -25.92 25.39
N ALA A 113 19.84 -25.59 25.17
CA ALA A 113 20.99 -26.50 24.96
C ALA A 113 21.14 -27.45 23.72
N ILE A 114 22.41 -27.63 23.27
CA ILE A 114 22.99 -28.65 22.31
C ILE A 114 22.82 -28.33 20.79
N THR A 115 23.75 -28.54 19.82
CA THR A 115 25.24 -28.79 19.73
C THR A 115 25.74 -28.62 18.24
N GLU A 116 27.06 -28.66 17.97
CA GLU A 116 27.77 -28.75 16.66
C GLU A 116 27.37 -29.97 15.76
N LYS A 117 27.75 -30.15 14.46
CA LYS A 117 28.81 -29.59 13.55
C LYS A 117 28.40 -29.72 12.04
N PRO A 118 28.95 -28.93 11.09
CA PRO A 118 28.65 -29.03 9.62
C PRO A 118 29.88 -29.53 8.79
N PRO A 119 30.00 -29.40 7.44
CA PRO A 119 29.06 -29.26 6.29
C PRO A 119 29.34 -30.25 5.09
N GLU A 120 28.59 -30.17 3.97
CA GLU A 120 29.05 -30.63 2.63
C GLU A 120 28.48 -29.74 1.48
N ILE A 121 29.07 -29.76 0.26
CA ILE A 121 29.09 -28.64 -0.72
C ILE A 121 28.62 -29.05 -2.14
N THR A 122 28.23 -28.05 -2.98
CA THR A 122 28.23 -27.96 -4.48
C THR A 122 26.88 -28.07 -5.22
N ASP A 123 26.62 -27.41 -6.37
CA ASP A 123 27.06 -26.11 -6.95
C ASP A 123 26.18 -25.76 -8.20
N LYS A 124 26.11 -24.46 -8.59
CA LYS A 124 25.68 -23.85 -9.90
C LYS A 124 24.22 -23.88 -10.38
N SER A 125 23.57 -22.72 -10.31
CA SER A 125 23.01 -22.01 -11.51
C SER A 125 22.67 -20.54 -11.22
N SER A 126 23.53 -19.66 -11.75
CA SER A 126 23.46 -18.20 -11.92
C SER A 126 22.12 -17.66 -12.50
N ASP A 127 21.70 -16.39 -12.35
CA ASP A 127 22.49 -15.17 -12.02
C ASP A 127 21.66 -14.00 -11.41
N ILE A 128 20.43 -14.26 -10.92
CA ILE A 128 19.53 -13.19 -10.42
C ILE A 128 19.25 -13.33 -8.91
N ALA A 129 19.06 -14.55 -8.40
CA ALA A 129 18.80 -14.80 -6.98
C ALA A 129 19.99 -14.43 -6.07
N GLU A 130 21.23 -14.63 -6.55
CA GLU A 130 22.45 -14.40 -5.77
C GLU A 130 22.76 -12.92 -5.55
N ARG A 131 22.18 -12.02 -6.35
CA ARG A 131 22.33 -10.56 -6.18
C ARG A 131 21.37 -9.98 -5.15
N LEU A 132 20.42 -10.78 -4.66
CA LEU A 132 19.48 -10.41 -3.60
C LEU A 132 19.87 -11.00 -2.23
N SER A 133 20.61 -12.11 -2.19
CA SER A 133 20.99 -12.81 -0.96
C SER A 133 22.10 -12.12 -0.16
N VAL A 134 23.01 -11.39 -0.83
CA VAL A 134 24.23 -10.82 -0.20
C VAL A 134 23.96 -9.68 0.78
N THR A 135 22.80 -9.01 0.73
CA THR A 135 22.52 -7.85 1.60
C THR A 135 21.93 -8.22 2.97
N ILE A 136 21.52 -9.48 3.18
CA ILE A 136 20.67 -9.86 4.34
C ILE A 136 21.47 -10.51 5.49
N THR A 137 22.68 -10.99 5.25
CA THR A 137 23.44 -11.82 6.22
C THR A 137 24.26 -11.06 7.27
N GLU A 138 24.37 -9.73 7.19
CA GLU A 138 25.20 -8.92 8.10
C GLU A 138 24.43 -7.78 8.81
N GLN A 139 23.51 -8.12 9.72
CA GLN A 139 23.14 -7.21 10.81
C GLN A 139 22.46 -7.90 12.00
N LYS A 140 23.27 -8.33 12.99
CA LYS A 140 22.80 -8.45 14.37
C LYS A 140 22.79 -7.05 15.00
N ASN A 141 21.68 -6.71 15.67
CA ASN A 141 21.42 -5.48 16.44
C ASN A 141 21.00 -4.24 15.61
N THR A 142 19.77 -3.75 15.85
CA THR A 142 19.33 -2.34 16.02
C THR A 142 17.84 -2.16 15.72
N ASN A 143 17.15 -1.30 16.48
CA ASN A 143 15.70 -1.05 16.42
C ASN A 143 15.17 -0.50 15.06
N GLY A 144 16.04 -0.23 14.08
CA GLY A 144 15.62 0.22 12.75
C GLY A 144 14.93 -0.87 11.91
N HIS A 145 15.34 -2.13 12.05
CA HIS A 145 14.92 -3.22 11.15
C HIS A 145 13.43 -3.58 11.24
N HIS A 146 12.74 -3.23 12.33
CA HIS A 146 11.31 -3.54 12.44
C HIS A 146 10.46 -2.72 11.47
N LYS A 147 10.78 -1.44 11.19
CA LYS A 147 9.90 -0.60 10.35
C LYS A 147 9.80 -1.13 8.91
N ASP A 148 10.90 -1.61 8.36
CA ASP A 148 10.97 -2.06 6.96
C ASP A 148 10.70 -3.58 6.78
N LEU A 149 10.30 -4.29 7.85
CA LEU A 149 10.07 -5.75 7.86
C LEU A 149 9.16 -6.23 6.71
N PHE A 150 8.13 -5.44 6.40
CA PHE A 150 7.17 -5.75 5.33
C PHE A 150 7.42 -4.96 4.03
N ALA A 151 8.48 -4.14 3.93
CA ALA A 151 8.73 -3.30 2.76
C ALA A 151 8.86 -4.11 1.44
N PRO A 152 9.55 -5.27 1.38
CA PRO A 152 9.55 -6.12 0.18
C PRO A 152 8.16 -6.65 -0.18
N CYS A 153 7.35 -6.98 0.84
CA CYS A 153 5.98 -7.46 0.70
C CYS A 153 5.06 -6.37 0.14
N VAL A 154 5.16 -5.16 0.68
CA VAL A 154 4.43 -3.97 0.22
C VAL A 154 4.79 -3.67 -1.24
N HIS A 155 6.07 -3.73 -1.60
CA HIS A 155 6.52 -3.52 -2.97
C HIS A 155 5.91 -4.55 -3.93
N ALA A 156 5.96 -5.85 -3.58
CA ALA A 156 5.36 -6.92 -4.38
C ALA A 156 3.84 -6.72 -4.58
N VAL A 157 3.09 -6.37 -3.50
CA VAL A 157 1.65 -6.10 -3.60
C VAL A 157 1.36 -4.88 -4.48
N LYS A 158 2.09 -3.78 -4.31
CA LYS A 158 1.90 -2.58 -5.15
C LYS A 158 2.22 -2.87 -6.61
N SER A 159 3.28 -3.62 -6.90
CA SER A 159 3.63 -4.06 -8.26
C SER A 159 2.54 -4.92 -8.90
N LEU A 160 1.87 -5.79 -8.12
CA LEU A 160 0.73 -6.57 -8.59
C LEU A 160 -0.48 -5.68 -8.88
N LEU A 161 -0.84 -4.82 -7.92
CA LEU A 161 -2.02 -3.94 -8.03
C LEU A 161 -1.88 -2.89 -9.14
N SER A 162 -0.67 -2.41 -9.44
CA SER A 162 -0.41 -1.44 -10.51
C SER A 162 -0.56 -1.98 -11.93
N GLY A 163 -0.59 -3.31 -12.09
CA GLY A 163 -0.72 -3.99 -13.38
C GLY A 163 -2.17 -4.16 -13.85
N GLU A 164 -2.61 -5.42 -13.88
CA GLU A 164 -3.96 -5.81 -14.30
C GLU A 164 -5.07 -5.08 -13.49
N PRO A 165 -5.03 -5.03 -12.14
CA PRO A 165 -6.12 -4.47 -11.35
C PRO A 165 -6.33 -2.97 -11.60
N PHE A 166 -5.24 -2.21 -11.68
CA PHE A 166 -5.29 -0.79 -12.02
C PHE A 166 -5.75 -0.54 -13.47
N ARG A 167 -5.49 -1.47 -14.40
CA ARG A 167 -6.01 -1.42 -15.77
C ARG A 167 -7.53 -1.66 -15.79
N GLU A 168 -8.05 -2.66 -15.09
CA GLU A 168 -9.50 -2.88 -14.98
C GLU A 168 -10.19 -1.68 -14.31
N PHE A 169 -9.64 -1.19 -13.20
CA PHE A 169 -10.14 0.00 -12.51
C PHE A 169 -10.27 1.20 -13.44
N ARG A 170 -9.23 1.51 -14.24
CA ARG A 170 -9.25 2.64 -15.20
C ARG A 170 -10.34 2.52 -16.27
N ASN A 171 -10.77 1.30 -16.61
CA ASN A 171 -11.86 1.06 -17.54
C ASN A 171 -13.25 1.03 -16.85
N SER A 172 -13.30 1.08 -15.52
CA SER A 172 -14.52 0.98 -14.73
C SER A 172 -15.27 2.32 -14.56
N MET A 173 -16.52 2.24 -14.10
CA MET A 173 -17.28 3.44 -13.70
C MET A 173 -16.68 4.19 -12.51
N TYR A 174 -15.86 3.53 -11.68
CA TYR A 174 -15.22 4.15 -10.51
C TYR A 174 -14.13 5.13 -10.94
N PHE A 175 -13.34 4.79 -11.96
CA PHE A 175 -12.38 5.74 -12.52
C PHE A 175 -13.06 6.91 -13.25
N HIS A 176 -14.18 6.67 -13.94
CA HIS A 176 -15.01 7.78 -14.46
C HIS A 176 -15.53 8.71 -13.34
N ARG A 177 -15.86 8.16 -12.15
CA ARG A 177 -16.20 8.97 -10.98
C ARG A 177 -14.99 9.73 -10.42
N TYR A 178 -13.80 9.13 -10.43
CA TYR A 178 -12.56 9.82 -10.06
C TYR A 178 -12.30 11.04 -10.96
N LEU A 179 -12.46 10.90 -12.29
CA LEU A 179 -12.31 12.02 -13.23
C LEU A 179 -13.33 13.15 -12.99
N GLN A 180 -14.57 12.82 -12.57
CA GLN A 180 -15.57 13.83 -12.17
C GLN A 180 -15.11 14.62 -10.94
N TRP A 181 -14.45 13.96 -9.97
CA TRP A 181 -13.87 14.63 -8.80
C TRP A 181 -12.67 15.52 -9.17
N LYS A 182 -11.76 15.06 -10.02
CA LYS A 182 -10.63 15.88 -10.51
C LYS A 182 -11.10 17.10 -11.31
N TRP A 183 -12.21 16.99 -12.05
CA TRP A 183 -12.83 18.15 -12.67
C TRP A 183 -13.41 19.14 -11.65
N LEU A 184 -14.03 18.65 -10.57
CA LEU A 184 -14.53 19.51 -9.49
C LEU A 184 -13.39 20.21 -8.75
N GLU A 185 -12.28 19.51 -8.50
CA GLU A 185 -11.05 20.07 -7.92
C GLU A 185 -10.42 21.15 -8.83
N SER A 186 -10.52 21.00 -10.15
CA SER A 186 -10.03 22.00 -11.12
C SER A 186 -10.90 23.26 -11.25
N GLN A 187 -12.01 23.37 -10.51
CA GLN A 187 -12.86 24.56 -10.56
C GLN A 187 -12.18 25.78 -9.89
N PRO A 188 -12.40 27.00 -10.41
CA PRO A 188 -11.76 28.19 -9.87
C PRO A 188 -12.26 28.51 -8.45
N VAL A 189 -11.33 28.50 -7.49
CA VAL A 189 -11.56 28.97 -6.13
C VAL A 189 -11.52 30.50 -6.12
N THR A 190 -12.51 31.13 -5.48
CA THR A 190 -12.62 32.60 -5.41
C THR A 190 -12.83 33.06 -3.97
N TYR A 191 -12.75 34.37 -3.71
CA TYR A 191 -13.07 34.92 -2.39
C TYR A 191 -14.50 34.60 -1.92
N LYS A 192 -15.43 34.30 -2.84
CA LYS A 192 -16.81 33.89 -2.53
C LYS A 192 -16.92 32.41 -2.11
N THR A 193 -15.91 31.60 -2.38
CA THR A 193 -15.84 30.19 -1.96
C THR A 193 -15.68 30.06 -0.44
N PHE A 194 -15.28 31.12 0.26
CA PHE A 194 -15.01 31.10 1.69
C PHE A 194 -15.88 32.09 2.45
N ARG A 195 -16.49 31.63 3.55
CA ARG A 195 -17.05 32.48 4.59
C ARG A 195 -15.94 32.88 5.57
N MET A 196 -15.69 34.18 5.70
CA MET A 196 -14.78 34.75 6.70
C MET A 196 -15.50 34.94 8.04
N TYR A 197 -14.82 34.66 9.16
CA TYR A 197 -15.40 34.77 10.51
C TYR A 197 -14.72 35.85 11.35
N ARG A 198 -13.52 35.57 11.90
CA ARG A 198 -12.80 36.48 12.80
C ARG A 198 -11.31 36.51 12.51
N VAL A 199 -10.66 37.63 12.81
CA VAL A 199 -9.20 37.75 12.80
C VAL A 199 -8.62 36.90 13.93
N LEU A 200 -7.57 36.14 13.62
CA LEU A 200 -6.78 35.33 14.55
C LEU A 200 -5.45 36.02 14.91
N GLY A 201 -4.89 36.83 14.01
CA GLY A 201 -3.68 37.61 14.24
C GLY A 201 -3.42 38.62 13.13
N LYS A 202 -2.53 39.59 13.39
CA LYS A 202 -2.10 40.62 12.44
C LYS A 202 -0.58 40.67 12.37
N GLY A 203 -0.03 40.91 11.19
CA GLY A 203 1.41 41.04 10.94
C GLY A 203 1.71 42.09 9.87
N GLY A 204 2.99 42.29 9.54
CA GLY A 204 3.43 43.37 8.64
C GLY A 204 2.91 43.29 7.19
N PHE A 205 2.38 42.14 6.76
CA PHE A 205 1.85 41.91 5.41
C PHE A 205 0.35 41.58 5.38
N GLY A 206 -0.38 41.78 6.48
CA GLY A 206 -1.83 41.58 6.54
C GLY A 206 -2.34 40.86 7.78
N GLU A 207 -3.54 40.28 7.66
CA GLU A 207 -4.27 39.66 8.75
C GLU A 207 -4.56 38.18 8.45
N VAL A 208 -4.45 37.33 9.46
CA VAL A 208 -4.84 35.91 9.38
C VAL A 208 -6.26 35.78 9.92
N CYS A 209 -7.19 35.28 9.10
CA CYS A 209 -8.60 35.13 9.46
C CYS A 209 -9.03 33.66 9.51
N ALA A 210 -9.88 33.32 10.46
CA ALA A 210 -10.64 32.08 10.44
C ALA A 210 -11.64 32.11 9.28
N CYS A 211 -11.63 31.08 8.44
CA CYS A 211 -12.54 30.91 7.32
C CYS A 211 -13.01 29.47 7.18
N GLN A 212 -14.10 29.27 6.44
CA GLN A 212 -14.64 27.95 6.09
C GLN A 212 -15.10 27.98 4.63
N VAL A 213 -14.98 26.86 3.92
CA VAL A 213 -15.61 26.67 2.60
C VAL A 213 -17.13 26.80 2.75
N SER A 214 -17.76 27.60 1.89
CA SER A 214 -19.20 27.90 1.90
C SER A 214 -20.03 27.04 0.95
#